data_AF-A0A7W1CQV4-F1
#
_entry.id   AF-A0A7W1CQV4-F1
#
_cell.length_a   1.000
_cell.length_b   1.000
_cell.length_c   1.000
_cell.angle_alpha   90.00
_cell.angle_beta   90.00
_cell.angle_gamma   90.00
#
_symmetry.space_group_name_H-M   'P 1'
#
loop_
_entity.id
_entity.type
_entity.pdbx_description
1 polymer ?
#
loop_
_entity_poly.entity_id
_entity_poly.type
_entity_poly.pdbx_seq_one_letter_code
_entity_poly.pdbx_strand_id
1 'polypeptide(L)'
;MNFQKTISNAPAARATDTASVEIHSYLAARDLLLREVDANPTAANLRRAWAANEFAETCLRPAHSPYQAQSLPEAEATRERMRCSAVKMRLNQLRTGLHRRAA
;
A
#
# COMPACT_ATOMS: atom_id res chain seq x y z
N MET A 1 -31.66 4.10 -40.78
CA MET A 1 -32.13 5.07 -39.77
C MET A 1 -31.81 4.52 -38.38
N ASN A 2 -30.85 5.19 -37.75
CA ASN A 2 -30.37 5.27 -36.36
C ASN A 2 -30.76 4.20 -35.31
N PHE A 3 -29.76 3.37 -34.97
CA PHE A 3 -29.63 2.72 -33.66
C PHE A 3 -29.02 3.71 -32.66
N GLN A 4 -29.85 4.38 -31.86
CA GLN A 4 -29.34 5.10 -30.68
C GLN A 4 -29.27 4.14 -29.50
N LYS A 5 -28.09 3.52 -29.41
CA LYS A 5 -27.57 2.87 -28.22
C LYS A 5 -27.53 3.89 -27.09
N THR A 6 -28.50 3.83 -26.18
CA THR A 6 -28.41 4.50 -24.88
C THR A 6 -27.31 3.80 -24.09
N ILE A 7 -26.07 4.29 -24.22
CA ILE A 7 -25.02 3.97 -23.25
C ILE A 7 -25.40 4.73 -21.99
N SER A 8 -26.08 4.02 -21.08
CA SER A 8 -26.28 4.46 -19.71
C SER A 8 -24.91 4.77 -19.12
N ASN A 9 -24.64 6.06 -18.93
CA ASN A 9 -23.36 6.61 -18.56
C ASN A 9 -23.20 6.50 -17.02
N ALA A 10 -22.82 5.33 -16.51
CA ALA A 10 -22.25 5.13 -15.16
C ALA A 10 -21.56 3.75 -15.11
N PRO A 11 -20.29 3.61 -14.65
CA PRO A 11 -19.96 3.86 -13.24
C PRO A 11 -18.48 4.25 -12.97
N ALA A 12 -18.09 5.51 -13.17
CA ALA A 12 -16.77 5.95 -12.69
C ALA A 12 -16.72 6.05 -11.15
N ALA A 13 -17.81 6.51 -10.53
CA ALA A 13 -17.90 6.76 -9.09
C ALA A 13 -17.93 5.49 -8.21
N ARG A 14 -18.33 4.32 -8.73
CA ARG A 14 -18.29 3.06 -7.96
C ARG A 14 -16.89 2.41 -7.98
N ALA A 15 -16.12 2.65 -9.04
CA ALA A 15 -14.77 2.10 -9.18
C ALA A 15 -13.75 2.86 -8.32
N THR A 16 -13.90 4.18 -8.17
CA THR A 16 -13.08 5.04 -7.29
C THR A 16 -13.14 4.62 -5.83
N ASP A 17 -14.35 4.33 -5.34
CA ASP A 17 -14.57 3.93 -3.94
C ASP A 17 -13.96 2.57 -3.65
N THR A 18 -14.05 1.63 -4.60
CA THR A 18 -13.50 0.28 -4.44
C THR A 18 -11.96 0.31 -4.39
N ALA A 19 -11.31 1.01 -5.32
CA ALA A 19 -9.85 1.10 -5.35
C ALA A 19 -9.29 1.79 -4.09
N SER A 20 -9.94 2.86 -3.62
CA SER A 20 -9.53 3.53 -2.39
C SER A 20 -9.62 2.58 -1.20
N VAL A 21 -10.71 1.82 -1.05
CA VAL A 21 -10.88 0.82 0.03
C VAL A 21 -9.83 -0.28 -0.05
N GLU A 22 -9.49 -0.75 -1.26
CA GLU A 22 -8.43 -1.74 -1.46
C GLU A 22 -7.06 -1.19 -1.02
N ILE A 23 -6.70 0.02 -1.44
CA ILE A 23 -5.43 0.66 -1.02
C ILE A 23 -5.36 0.78 0.50
N HIS A 24 -6.44 1.25 1.15
CA HIS A 24 -6.50 1.32 2.62
C HIS A 24 -6.34 -0.06 3.28
N SER A 25 -6.90 -1.11 2.69
CA SER A 25 -6.76 -2.48 3.19
C SER A 25 -5.30 -2.96 3.14
N TYR A 26 -4.57 -2.63 2.07
CA TYR A 26 -3.13 -2.94 1.96
C TYR A 26 -2.28 -2.14 2.95
N LEU A 27 -2.62 -0.86 3.19
CA LEU A 27 -1.97 -0.05 4.23
C LEU A 27 -2.19 -0.63 5.63
N ALA A 28 -3.41 -1.08 5.93
CA ALA A 28 -3.72 -1.75 7.19
C ALA A 28 -2.96 -3.07 7.36
N ALA A 29 -2.84 -3.87 6.27
CA ALA A 29 -2.07 -5.11 6.28
C ALA A 29 -0.57 -4.85 6.54
N ARG A 30 0.02 -3.82 5.92
CA ARG A 30 1.39 -3.36 6.22
C ARG A 30 1.54 -3.05 7.72
N ASP A 31 0.62 -2.28 8.28
CA ASP A 31 0.68 -1.85 9.68
C ASP A 31 0.55 -3.03 10.65
N LEU A 32 -0.31 -4.00 10.34
CA LEU A 32 -0.42 -5.25 11.10
C LEU A 32 0.89 -6.03 11.09
N LEU A 33 1.49 -6.24 9.91
CA LEU A 33 2.73 -6.99 9.76
C LEU A 33 3.92 -6.29 10.41
N LEU A 34 3.93 -4.95 10.43
CA LEU A 34 4.92 -4.19 11.18
C LEU A 34 4.82 -4.46 12.69
N ARG A 35 3.60 -4.49 13.24
CA ARG A 35 3.39 -4.83 14.66
C ARG A 35 3.83 -6.27 14.97
N GLU A 36 3.53 -7.22 14.07
CA GLU A 36 3.96 -8.62 14.22
C GLU A 36 5.49 -8.74 14.27
N VAL A 37 6.21 -8.03 13.39
CA VAL A 37 7.68 -8.10 13.36
C VAL A 37 8.33 -7.31 14.49
N ASP A 38 7.72 -6.22 14.96
CA ASP A 38 8.16 -5.51 16.16
C ASP A 38 8.06 -6.39 17.41
N ALA A 39 6.99 -7.19 17.52
CA ALA A 39 6.80 -8.12 18.64
C ALA A 39 7.71 -9.35 18.53
N ASN A 40 7.88 -9.90 17.33
CA ASN A 40 8.70 -11.08 17.09
C ASN A 40 9.52 -10.94 15.79
N PRO A 41 10.75 -10.40 15.87
CA PRO A 41 11.57 -10.12 14.70
C PRO A 41 12.24 -11.40 14.20
N THR A 42 11.50 -12.27 13.53
CA THR A 42 12.08 -13.42 12.81
C THR A 42 12.41 -13.03 11.37
N ALA A 43 13.29 -13.80 10.72
CA ALA A 43 13.58 -13.59 9.30
C ALA A 43 12.32 -13.70 8.41
N ALA A 44 11.39 -14.59 8.75
CA ALA A 44 10.13 -14.74 8.03
C ALA A 44 9.20 -13.52 8.20
N ASN A 45 9.07 -13.01 9.43
CA ASN A 45 8.24 -11.84 9.71
C ASN A 45 8.81 -10.58 9.06
N LEU A 46 10.14 -10.41 9.07
CA LEU A 46 10.81 -9.32 8.35
C LEU A 46 10.52 -9.36 6.85
N ARG A 47 10.63 -10.54 6.21
CA ARG A 47 10.33 -10.67 4.78
C ARG A 47 8.88 -10.32 4.45
N ARG A 48 7.92 -10.79 5.28
CA ARG A 48 6.49 -10.49 5.10
C ARG A 48 6.20 -8.99 5.24
N ALA A 49 6.71 -8.36 6.31
CA ALA A 49 6.52 -6.93 6.53
C ALA A 49 7.18 -6.09 5.42
N TRP A 50 8.34 -6.51 4.91
CA TRP A 50 8.99 -5.86 3.78
C TRP A 50 8.13 -5.93 2.51
N ALA A 51 7.68 -7.13 2.12
CA ALA A 51 6.87 -7.33 0.94
C ALA A 51 5.54 -6.54 1.00
N ALA A 52 4.87 -6.54 2.15
CA ALA A 52 3.63 -5.77 2.32
C ALA A 52 3.88 -4.26 2.21
N ASN A 53 4.98 -3.77 2.75
CA ASN A 53 5.35 -2.35 2.63
C ASN A 53 5.67 -1.95 1.18
N GLU A 54 6.42 -2.77 0.44
CA GLU A 54 6.73 -2.51 -0.97
C GLU A 54 5.48 -2.55 -1.86
N PHE A 55 4.58 -3.49 -1.59
CA PHE A 55 3.31 -3.56 -2.29
C PHE A 55 2.45 -2.32 -2.00
N ALA A 56 2.28 -1.97 -0.72
CA ALA A 56 1.54 -0.78 -0.33
C ALA A 56 2.13 0.50 -0.95
N GLU A 57 3.46 0.65 -0.97
CA GLU A 57 4.12 1.80 -1.62
C GLU A 57 3.87 1.86 -3.13
N THR A 58 3.76 0.71 -3.80
CA THR A 58 3.42 0.65 -5.23
C THR A 58 2.01 1.18 -5.50
N CYS A 59 1.07 0.92 -4.60
CA CYS A 59 -0.29 1.47 -4.65
C CYS A 59 -0.36 3.00 -4.41
N LEU A 60 0.71 3.61 -3.89
CA LEU A 60 0.78 5.05 -3.58
C LEU A 60 1.47 5.88 -4.66
N ARG A 61 1.79 5.28 -5.81
CA ARG A 61 2.35 6.03 -6.94
C ARG A 61 1.41 7.17 -7.35
N PRO A 62 1.95 8.30 -7.82
CA PRO A 62 1.13 9.41 -8.28
C PRO A 62 0.06 8.97 -9.27
N ALA A 63 -1.11 9.60 -9.19
CA ALA A 63 -2.21 9.37 -10.11
C ALA A 63 -1.73 9.57 -11.56
N HIS A 64 -2.02 8.59 -12.43
CA HIS A 64 -1.60 8.61 -13.82
C HIS A 64 -2.73 8.14 -14.72
N SER A 65 -2.70 8.59 -15.98
CA SER A 65 -3.68 8.18 -16.99
C SER A 65 -3.51 6.70 -17.33
N PRO A 66 -4.60 5.91 -17.44
CA PRO A 66 -6.02 6.25 -17.30
C PRO A 66 -6.63 5.97 -15.91
N TYR A 67 -5.79 5.68 -14.91
CA TYR A 67 -6.20 5.17 -13.59
C TYR A 67 -6.21 6.25 -12.51
N GLN A 68 -6.36 7.54 -12.87
CA GLN A 68 -6.35 8.63 -11.87
C GLN A 68 -7.44 8.44 -10.80
N ALA A 69 -8.57 7.85 -11.19
CA ALA A 69 -9.67 7.48 -10.33
C ALA A 69 -9.35 6.35 -9.32
N GLN A 70 -8.27 5.59 -9.52
CA GLN A 70 -7.88 4.45 -8.70
C GLN A 70 -6.68 4.77 -7.81
N SER A 71 -6.51 6.03 -7.43
CA SER A 71 -5.43 6.52 -6.59
C SER A 71 -5.99 7.23 -5.37
N LEU A 72 -5.26 7.21 -4.26
CA LEU A 72 -5.60 8.05 -3.11
C LEU A 72 -5.42 9.54 -3.46
N PRO A 73 -6.10 10.44 -2.72
CA PRO A 73 -5.78 11.87 -2.77
C PRO A 73 -4.28 12.10 -2.52
N GLU A 74 -3.63 12.95 -3.34
CA GLU A 74 -2.17 13.09 -3.33
C GLU A 74 -1.60 13.50 -1.96
N ALA A 75 -2.34 14.32 -1.20
CA ALA A 75 -1.96 14.73 0.16
C ALA A 75 -1.89 13.51 1.11
N GLU A 76 -2.80 12.55 0.96
CA GLU A 76 -2.80 11.31 1.71
C GLU A 76 -1.73 10.35 1.22
N ALA A 77 -1.63 10.16 -0.09
CA ALA A 77 -0.60 9.32 -0.70
C ALA A 77 0.81 9.74 -0.28
N THR A 78 1.08 11.06 -0.23
CA THR A 78 2.35 11.61 0.24
C THR A 78 2.65 11.24 1.69
N ARG A 79 1.67 11.35 2.60
CA ARG A 79 1.85 10.95 4.01
C ARG A 79 2.17 9.46 4.12
N GLU A 80 1.47 8.64 3.35
CA GLU A 80 1.69 7.20 3.37
C GLU A 80 3.03 6.78 2.73
N ARG A 81 3.53 7.49 1.71
CA ARG A 81 4.90 7.28 1.19
C ARG A 81 5.97 7.59 2.24
N MET A 82 5.79 8.66 3.02
CA MET A 82 6.69 8.97 4.14
C MET A 82 6.66 7.87 5.19
N ARG A 83 5.47 7.34 5.51
CA ARG A 83 5.33 6.18 6.39
C ARG A 83 6.03 4.94 5.82
N CYS A 84 5.87 4.62 4.54
CA CYS A 84 6.59 3.50 3.92
C CYS A 84 8.11 3.63 4.04
N SER A 85 8.66 4.84 3.90
CA SER A 85 10.08 5.12 4.13
C SER A 85 10.48 4.85 5.59
N ALA A 86 9.68 5.31 6.56
CA ALA A 86 9.91 5.06 7.99
C ALA A 86 9.84 3.57 8.34
N VAL A 87 8.91 2.81 7.75
CA VAL A 87 8.81 1.36 7.92
C VAL A 87 10.06 0.66 7.40
N LYS A 88 10.56 1.00 6.20
CA LYS A 88 11.83 0.44 5.68
C LYS A 88 13.00 0.68 6.62
N MET A 89 13.10 1.88 7.20
CA MET A 89 14.13 2.19 8.20
C MET A 89 14.00 1.29 9.43
N ARG A 90 12.78 1.13 9.96
CA ARG A 90 12.52 0.26 11.12
C ARG A 90 12.86 -1.20 10.84
N LEU A 91 12.46 -1.74 9.69
CA LEU A 91 12.78 -3.11 9.30
C LEU A 91 14.28 -3.33 9.15
N ASN A 92 15.02 -2.35 8.64
CA ASN A 92 16.49 -2.41 8.57
C ASN A 92 17.14 -2.44 9.96
N GLN A 93 16.64 -1.64 10.91
CA GLN A 93 17.12 -1.66 12.29
C GLN A 93 16.91 -3.05 12.94
N LEU A 94 15.69 -3.61 12.80
CA LEU A 94 15.36 -4.93 13.33
C LEU A 94 16.22 -6.04 12.70
N ARG A 95 16.44 -5.99 11.37
CA ARG A 95 17.31 -6.93 10.66
C ARG A 95 18.75 -6.88 11.18
N THR A 96 19.28 -5.67 11.38
CA THR A 96 20.64 -5.48 11.91
C THR A 96 20.76 -6.03 13.33
N GLY A 97 19.74 -5.78 14.18
CA GLY A 97 19.67 -6.33 15.53
C GLY A 97 19.54 -7.85 15.59
N LEU A 98 18.94 -8.49 14.58
CA LEU A 98 18.95 -9.95 14.45
C LEU A 98 20.33 -10.50 14.13
N HIS A 99 21.02 -9.93 13.15
CA HIS A 99 22.36 -10.39 12.79
C HIS A 99 23.33 -10.29 13.97
N ARG A 100 23.24 -9.23 14.79
CA ARG A 100 24.05 -9.10 16.01
C ARG A 100 23.75 -10.13 17.09
N ARG A 101 22.54 -10.69 17.14
CA ARG A 101 22.15 -11.71 18.13
C ARG A 101 22.53 -13.13 17.71
N ALA A 102 22.85 -13.33 16.42
CA ALA A 102 23.19 -14.62 15.84
C ALA A 102 24.70 -14.82 15.64
N ALA A 103 25.51 -13.79 15.93
CA ALA A 103 26.96 -13.78 15.90
C ALA A 103 27.51 -13.88 17.34
#